data_AF-A0A932WY65-F1
#
_entry.id   AF-A0A932WY65-F1
#
_cell.length_a   1.000
_cell.length_b   1.000
_cell.length_c   1.000
_cell.angle_alpha   90.00
_cell.angle_beta   90.00
_cell.angle_gamma   90.00
#
_symmetry.space_group_name_H-M   'P 1'
#
loop_
_entity.id
_entity.type
_entity.pdbx_description
1 polymer ?
#
loop_
_entity_poly.entity_id
_entity_poly.type
_entity_poly.pdbx_seq_one_letter_code
_entity_poly.pdbx_strand_id
1 'polypeptide(L)'
;MKKWSLLLAVLSMGTSPILDEEDSHTLQAKEEVVVQKIDPDEILGEKAVSEIRRSYESGDYDVFLQEIEERYLKADAAGEVELLGAIRPGLSPELRKWEALGQKIQEERQDELLALVESSEERNLFLQKVLSAASDMTQDEKEALYTLSRFQQMAPGTGANQEENLLIAIDLEYEYKALHLGLPNASLIEKRTKQCVLKMDKLKTMESVAAQFQNEELKQIIQTYAKGFDARLAQSWDMADLNGLANGRKKPVNAVEEKVASILLIYQDKLSDLTQQFIEEEKP
;
A
#
# COMPACT_ATOMS: atom_id res chain seq x y z
N MET A 1 -9.65 -27.29 11.07
CA MET A 1 -8.60 -26.77 10.17
C MET A 1 -8.34 -25.34 10.60
N LYS A 2 -7.14 -25.06 11.13
CA LYS A 2 -6.80 -23.78 11.77
C LYS A 2 -6.60 -22.71 10.69
N LYS A 3 -7.06 -21.50 10.97
CA LYS A 3 -7.10 -20.34 10.08
C LYS A 3 -5.68 -19.86 9.81
N TRP A 4 -5.17 -20.12 8.61
CA TRP A 4 -3.95 -19.49 8.09
C TRP A 4 -4.38 -18.26 7.30
N SER A 5 -4.72 -17.17 7.99
CA SER A 5 -4.82 -15.86 7.36
C SER A 5 -3.55 -15.08 7.68
N LEU A 6 -2.61 -15.23 6.74
CA LEU A 6 -1.40 -14.44 6.62
C LEU A 6 -1.69 -12.97 6.92
N LEU A 7 -1.18 -12.43 8.02
CA LEU A 7 0.08 -11.66 8.09
C LEU A 7 0.59 -10.97 6.80
N LEU A 8 -0.28 -10.59 5.86
CA LEU A 8 0.09 -9.95 4.59
C LEU A 8 -0.32 -8.48 4.48
N ALA A 9 -1.03 -7.95 5.48
CA ALA A 9 -1.43 -6.53 5.52
C ALA A 9 -0.61 -5.68 6.51
N VAL A 10 0.01 -6.27 7.54
CA VAL A 10 0.78 -5.52 8.56
C VAL A 10 2.10 -4.96 8.00
N LEU A 11 2.44 -5.25 6.74
CA LEU A 11 3.56 -4.64 6.01
C LEU A 11 3.18 -4.09 4.62
N SER A 12 1.96 -3.58 4.46
CA SER A 12 1.58 -2.83 3.25
C SER A 12 2.27 -1.46 3.12
N MET A 13 3.37 -1.23 3.85
CA MET A 13 4.36 -0.19 3.57
C MET A 13 5.55 -0.81 2.81
N GLY A 14 5.38 -0.96 1.50
CA GLY A 14 6.50 -1.06 0.56
C GLY A 14 6.76 -2.42 -0.09
N THR A 15 6.09 -3.51 0.29
CA THR A 15 6.23 -4.77 -0.46
C THR A 15 5.30 -4.76 -1.67
N SER A 16 5.90 -4.58 -2.86
CA SER A 16 5.29 -5.12 -4.08
C SER A 16 5.04 -6.61 -3.84
N PRO A 17 3.89 -7.18 -4.25
CA PRO A 17 3.71 -8.61 -4.20
C PRO A 17 4.80 -9.25 -5.08
N ILE A 18 5.59 -10.15 -4.49
CA ILE A 18 6.40 -11.11 -5.24
C ILE A 18 5.39 -12.07 -5.85
N LEU A 19 5.17 -11.98 -7.16
CA LEU A 19 4.42 -12.97 -7.92
C LEU A 19 5.42 -13.67 -8.83
N ASP A 20 5.59 -14.98 -8.58
CA ASP A 20 6.29 -15.90 -9.47
C ASP A 20 5.63 -15.89 -10.85
N GLU A 21 6.47 -15.85 -11.87
CA GLU A 21 6.09 -16.09 -13.26
C GLU A 21 5.84 -17.58 -13.45
N GLU A 22 4.59 -17.98 -13.73
CA GLU A 22 4.33 -19.24 -14.40
C GLU A 22 3.39 -19.05 -15.61
N ASP A 23 3.70 -19.85 -16.62
CA ASP A 23 3.45 -19.68 -18.04
C ASP A 23 2.00 -19.93 -18.51
N SER A 24 1.63 -19.13 -19.52
CA SER A 24 0.79 -19.42 -20.69
C SER A 24 -0.64 -19.98 -20.52
N HIS A 25 -1.65 -19.22 -20.97
CA HIS A 25 -2.21 -19.34 -22.33
C HIS A 25 -3.39 -18.36 -22.56
N THR A 26 -3.25 -17.58 -23.64
CA THR A 26 -4.26 -16.99 -24.54
C THR A 26 -5.61 -16.50 -23.99
N LEU A 27 -5.89 -15.19 -24.16
CA LEU A 27 -7.05 -14.68 -24.91
C LEU A 27 -6.86 -13.17 -25.23
N GLN A 28 -7.26 -12.79 -26.44
CA GLN A 28 -7.04 -11.49 -27.06
C GLN A 28 -8.03 -10.39 -26.60
N ALA A 29 -7.52 -9.16 -26.77
CA ALA A 29 -8.20 -7.87 -26.92
C ALA A 29 -8.73 -7.18 -25.66
N LYS A 30 -8.09 -6.05 -25.30
CA LYS A 30 -8.76 -4.77 -25.02
C LYS A 30 -7.77 -3.61 -24.91
N GLU A 31 -8.27 -2.45 -25.31
CA GLU A 31 -7.67 -1.13 -25.47
C GLU A 31 -6.36 -0.83 -24.70
N GLU A 32 -5.38 -0.30 -25.42
CA GLU A 32 -4.19 0.34 -24.85
C GLU A 32 -4.65 1.54 -24.01
N VAL A 33 -4.79 1.34 -22.70
CA VAL A 33 -4.70 2.44 -21.74
C VAL A 33 -3.35 3.08 -22.01
N VAL A 34 -3.34 4.35 -22.42
CA VAL A 34 -2.11 5.11 -22.69
C VAL A 34 -1.33 5.15 -21.39
N VAL A 35 -0.38 4.23 -21.21
CA VAL A 35 0.60 4.28 -20.14
C VAL A 35 1.42 5.53 -20.43
N GLN A 36 1.17 6.61 -19.69
CA GLN A 36 2.02 7.79 -19.71
C GLN A 36 3.48 7.33 -19.55
N LYS A 37 4.40 8.00 -20.25
CA LYS A 37 5.85 7.73 -20.15
C LYS A 37 6.38 8.13 -18.78
N ILE A 38 5.99 7.39 -17.75
CA ILE A 38 6.53 7.45 -16.41
C ILE A 38 7.74 6.53 -16.43
N ASP A 39 8.93 7.11 -16.52
CA ASP A 39 10.17 6.41 -16.22
C ASP A 39 10.47 6.58 -14.72
N PRO A 40 10.33 5.52 -13.90
CA PRO A 40 10.54 5.61 -12.45
C PRO A 40 11.97 6.00 -12.08
N ASP A 41 12.94 5.73 -12.97
CA ASP A 41 14.33 6.09 -12.75
C ASP A 41 14.61 7.58 -12.98
N GLU A 42 13.71 8.28 -13.69
CA GLU A 42 13.90 9.68 -14.08
C GLU A 42 12.97 10.67 -13.35
N ILE A 43 12.00 10.19 -12.57
CA ILE A 43 11.04 11.06 -11.86
C ILE A 43 10.91 10.75 -10.37
N LEU A 44 10.65 11.77 -9.56
CA LEU A 44 10.24 11.61 -8.16
C LEU A 44 8.82 11.08 -8.05
N GLY A 45 8.54 10.37 -6.97
CA GLY A 45 7.21 9.89 -6.63
C GLY A 45 6.16 11.01 -6.57
N GLU A 46 6.53 12.20 -6.10
CA GLU A 46 5.63 13.37 -6.07
C GLU A 46 5.14 13.73 -7.48
N LYS A 47 6.06 13.77 -8.47
CA LYS A 47 5.72 14.06 -9.85
C LYS A 47 4.87 12.94 -10.46
N ALA A 48 5.25 11.69 -10.24
CA ALA A 48 4.49 10.53 -10.69
C ALA A 48 3.05 10.55 -10.19
N VAL A 49 2.86 10.74 -8.88
CA VAL A 49 1.55 10.79 -8.23
C VAL A 49 0.73 12.00 -8.70
N SER A 50 1.36 13.16 -8.88
CA SER A 50 0.69 14.34 -9.43
C SER A 50 0.16 14.12 -10.85
N GLU A 51 0.94 13.46 -11.71
CA GLU A 51 0.51 13.11 -13.07
C GLU A 51 -0.64 12.08 -13.06
N ILE A 52 -0.54 11.05 -12.20
CA ILE A 52 -1.61 10.06 -12.02
C ILE A 52 -2.88 10.72 -11.50
N ARG A 53 -2.78 11.59 -10.49
CA ARG A 53 -3.93 12.32 -9.92
C ARG A 53 -4.62 13.17 -10.96
N ARG A 54 -3.86 13.95 -11.74
CA ARG A 54 -4.43 14.77 -12.83
C ARG A 54 -5.22 13.93 -13.81
N SER A 55 -4.69 12.77 -14.18
CA SER A 55 -5.31 11.84 -15.13
C SER A 55 -6.54 11.14 -14.52
N TYR A 56 -6.50 10.83 -13.22
CA TYR A 56 -7.66 10.35 -12.46
C TYR A 56 -8.78 11.39 -12.41
N GLU A 57 -8.45 12.64 -12.12
CA GLU A 57 -9.42 13.74 -12.05
C GLU A 57 -10.01 14.13 -13.42
N SER A 58 -9.29 13.86 -14.52
CA SER A 58 -9.82 14.05 -15.88
C SER A 58 -10.67 12.88 -16.40
N GLY A 59 -10.79 11.78 -15.64
CA GLY A 59 -11.56 10.60 -16.04
C GLY A 59 -10.81 9.61 -16.92
N ASP A 60 -9.48 9.74 -17.05
CA ASP A 60 -8.68 8.87 -17.94
C ASP A 60 -8.69 7.40 -17.47
N TYR A 61 -9.07 7.14 -16.22
CA TYR A 61 -9.19 5.81 -15.62
C TYR A 61 -10.63 5.32 -15.43
N ASP A 62 -11.64 6.03 -15.95
CA ASP A 62 -13.06 5.69 -15.74
C ASP A 62 -13.40 4.28 -16.24
N VAL A 63 -12.91 3.91 -17.42
CA VAL A 63 -13.11 2.56 -17.98
C VAL A 63 -12.50 1.50 -17.06
N PHE A 64 -11.29 1.73 -16.56
CA PHE A 64 -10.62 0.81 -15.64
C PHE A 64 -11.39 0.67 -14.31
N LEU A 65 -11.84 1.78 -13.74
CA LEU A 65 -12.61 1.80 -12.49
C LEU A 65 -13.98 1.14 -12.65
N GLN A 66 -14.64 1.32 -13.80
CA GLN A 66 -15.89 0.63 -14.09
C GLN A 66 -15.67 -0.88 -14.23
N GLU A 67 -14.64 -1.31 -14.95
CA GLU A 67 -14.37 -2.75 -15.13
C GLU A 67 -14.07 -3.46 -13.82
N ILE A 68 -13.29 -2.83 -12.92
CA ILE A 68 -12.97 -3.43 -11.61
C ILE A 68 -14.20 -3.43 -10.68
N GLU A 69 -15.04 -2.40 -10.76
CA GLU A 69 -16.32 -2.33 -10.04
C GLU A 69 -17.27 -3.45 -10.47
N GLU A 70 -17.44 -3.65 -11.79
CA GLU A 70 -18.28 -4.73 -12.31
C GLU A 70 -17.79 -6.12 -11.88
N ARG A 71 -16.49 -6.32 -11.74
CA ARG A 71 -15.91 -7.57 -11.20
C ARG A 71 -16.24 -7.73 -9.71
N TYR A 72 -16.05 -6.67 -8.93
CA TYR A 72 -16.40 -6.66 -7.51
C TYR A 72 -17.88 -7.00 -7.29
N LEU A 73 -18.81 -6.33 -7.97
CA LEU A 73 -20.25 -6.56 -7.80
C LEU A 73 -20.67 -7.99 -8.17
N LYS A 74 -20.05 -8.59 -9.20
CA LYS A 74 -20.29 -10.00 -9.56
C LYS A 74 -19.79 -10.96 -8.48
N ALA A 75 -18.61 -10.69 -7.92
CA ALA A 75 -18.00 -11.51 -6.89
C ALA A 75 -18.73 -11.41 -5.54
N ASP A 76 -19.20 -10.20 -5.19
CA ASP A 76 -20.04 -9.96 -4.02
C ASP A 76 -21.36 -10.73 -4.13
N ALA A 77 -22.05 -10.63 -5.28
CA ALA A 77 -23.27 -11.39 -5.54
C ALA A 77 -23.05 -12.93 -5.54
N ALA A 78 -21.83 -13.39 -5.80
CA ALA A 78 -21.44 -14.80 -5.74
C ALA A 78 -20.98 -15.25 -4.34
N GLY A 79 -20.88 -14.35 -3.36
CA GLY A 79 -20.42 -14.63 -2.00
C GLY A 79 -18.90 -14.78 -1.86
N GLU A 80 -18.11 -14.41 -2.87
CA GLU A 80 -16.64 -14.51 -2.84
C GLU A 80 -16.02 -13.47 -1.89
N VAL A 81 -16.62 -12.28 -1.81
CA VAL A 81 -16.17 -11.18 -0.93
C VAL A 81 -16.39 -11.54 0.55
N GLU A 82 -17.46 -12.28 0.87
CA GLU A 82 -17.72 -12.77 2.23
C GLU A 82 -16.60 -13.70 2.73
N LEU A 83 -16.01 -14.51 1.84
CA LEU A 83 -14.89 -15.39 2.18
C LEU A 83 -13.65 -14.59 2.58
N LEU A 84 -13.37 -13.47 1.88
CA LEU A 84 -12.30 -12.53 2.27
C LEU A 84 -12.60 -11.86 3.62
N GLY A 85 -13.86 -11.48 3.86
CA GLY A 85 -14.26 -10.95 5.17
C GLY A 85 -14.10 -11.96 6.31
N ALA A 86 -14.38 -13.25 6.06
CA ALA A 86 -14.35 -14.31 7.06
C ALA A 86 -12.94 -14.69 7.55
N ILE A 87 -11.90 -14.38 6.76
CA ILE A 87 -10.51 -14.64 7.12
C ILE A 87 -9.87 -13.52 7.94
N ARG A 88 -10.56 -12.39 8.14
CA ARG A 88 -10.10 -11.29 8.99
C ARG A 88 -10.25 -11.67 10.47
N PRO A 89 -9.16 -11.90 11.21
CA PRO A 89 -9.23 -12.43 12.57
C PRO A 89 -9.70 -11.38 13.60
N GLY A 90 -9.77 -10.10 13.23
CA GLY A 90 -9.85 -9.00 14.17
C GLY A 90 -8.49 -8.74 14.83
N LEU A 91 -8.40 -7.63 15.57
CA LEU A 91 -7.21 -7.30 16.35
C LEU A 91 -7.16 -8.16 17.61
N SER A 92 -6.24 -9.11 17.67
CA SER A 92 -5.87 -9.72 18.94
C SER A 92 -5.01 -8.75 19.75
N PRO A 93 -5.10 -8.75 21.09
CA PRO A 93 -4.17 -7.99 21.94
C PRO A 93 -2.71 -8.31 21.66
N GLU A 94 -2.41 -9.56 21.28
CA GLU A 94 -1.08 -10.05 20.93
C GLU A 94 -0.56 -9.36 19.67
N LEU A 95 -1.39 -9.14 18.65
CA LEU A 95 -1.00 -8.44 17.41
C LEU A 95 -0.47 -7.03 17.68
N ARG A 96 -0.97 -6.31 18.70
CA ARG A 96 -0.50 -4.95 19.01
C ARG A 96 0.98 -4.90 19.40
N LYS A 97 1.48 -5.92 20.10
CA LYS A 97 2.90 -6.03 20.46
C LYS A 97 3.74 -6.13 19.19
N TRP A 98 3.32 -6.97 18.25
CA TRP A 98 4.04 -7.22 17.01
C TRP A 98 3.98 -6.03 16.05
N GLU A 99 2.84 -5.34 15.97
CA GLU A 99 2.70 -4.07 15.26
C GLU A 99 3.69 -3.02 15.79
N ALA A 100 3.79 -2.86 17.11
CA ALA A 100 4.72 -1.91 17.73
C ALA A 100 6.20 -2.26 17.46
N LEU A 101 6.56 -3.54 17.49
CA LEU A 101 7.91 -4.00 17.13
C LEU A 101 8.21 -3.76 15.64
N GLY A 102 7.25 -4.04 14.77
CA GLY A 102 7.36 -3.77 13.33
C GLY A 102 7.53 -2.28 13.05
N GLN A 103 6.75 -1.43 13.71
CA GLN A 103 6.87 0.02 13.60
C GLN A 103 8.26 0.50 14.02
N LYS A 104 8.80 0.02 15.14
CA LYS A 104 10.15 0.37 15.58
C LYS A 104 11.21 0.00 14.53
N ILE A 105 11.10 -1.17 13.90
CA ILE A 105 12.01 -1.59 12.82
C ILE A 105 11.90 -0.63 11.61
N GLN A 106 10.71 -0.14 11.29
CA GLN A 106 10.50 0.83 10.21
C GLN A 106 11.12 2.20 10.54
N GLU A 107 10.98 2.67 11.79
CA GLU A 107 11.56 3.92 12.29
C GLU A 107 13.10 3.85 12.26
N GLU A 108 13.69 2.76 12.77
CA GLU A 108 15.14 2.52 12.70
C GLU A 108 15.66 2.54 11.24
N ARG A 109 14.91 1.94 10.30
CA ARG A 109 15.26 1.99 8.87
C ARG A 109 15.23 3.42 8.32
N GLN A 110 14.20 4.19 8.67
CA GLN A 110 14.06 5.58 8.22
C GLN A 110 15.22 6.42 8.73
N ASP A 111 15.57 6.30 10.01
CA ASP A 111 16.70 7.02 10.62
C ASP A 111 18.02 6.71 9.91
N GLU A 112 18.30 5.44 9.60
CA GLU A 112 19.52 5.06 8.87
C GLU A 112 19.56 5.59 7.44
N LEU A 113 18.43 5.59 6.73
CA LEU A 113 18.33 6.16 5.39
C LEU A 113 18.51 7.69 5.41
N LEU A 114 17.92 8.39 6.38
CA LEU A 114 18.08 9.84 6.54
C LEU A 114 19.52 10.21 6.89
N ALA A 115 20.15 9.49 7.83
CA ALA A 115 21.56 9.72 8.18
C ALA A 115 22.50 9.52 6.97
N LEU A 116 22.18 8.60 6.07
CA LEU A 116 22.92 8.42 4.82
C LEU A 116 22.76 9.61 3.87
N VAL A 117 21.54 10.17 3.74
CA VAL A 117 21.30 11.38 2.93
C VAL A 117 22.04 12.59 3.50
N GLU A 118 21.99 12.78 4.82
CA GLU A 118 22.64 13.90 5.51
C GLU A 118 24.16 13.88 5.39
N SER A 119 24.76 12.69 5.47
CA SER A 119 26.22 12.51 5.34
C SER A 119 26.71 12.52 3.90
N SER A 120 25.82 12.54 2.90
CA SER A 120 26.18 12.60 1.49
C SER A 120 26.31 14.04 1.00
N GLU A 121 27.40 14.32 0.29
CA GLU A 121 27.61 15.58 -0.43
C GLU A 121 26.84 15.64 -1.76
N GLU A 122 26.35 14.48 -2.24
CA GLU A 122 25.58 14.40 -3.47
C GLU A 122 24.14 14.91 -3.27
N ARG A 123 23.58 15.50 -4.33
CA ARG A 123 22.18 15.99 -4.38
C ARG A 123 21.49 15.53 -5.66
N ASN A 124 21.67 14.26 -5.99
CA ASN A 124 21.08 13.63 -7.18
C ASN A 124 19.62 13.22 -6.93
N LEU A 125 18.93 12.82 -8.00
CA LEU A 125 17.54 12.36 -7.94
C LEU A 125 17.37 11.14 -7.02
N PHE A 126 18.34 10.22 -7.03
CA PHE A 126 18.31 9.02 -6.20
C PHE A 126 18.25 9.36 -4.70
N LEU A 127 19.08 10.28 -4.21
CA LEU A 127 19.05 10.72 -2.81
C LEU A 127 17.78 11.49 -2.46
N GLN A 128 17.16 12.19 -3.41
CA GLN A 128 15.84 12.80 -3.22
C GLN A 128 14.76 11.72 -3.06
N LYS A 129 14.84 10.61 -3.80
CA LYS A 129 13.97 9.44 -3.61
C LYS A 129 14.16 8.81 -2.23
N VAL A 130 15.41 8.70 -1.75
CA VAL A 130 15.69 8.20 -0.39
C VAL A 130 15.08 9.12 0.66
N LEU A 131 15.28 10.43 0.53
CA LEU A 131 14.72 11.43 1.45
C LEU A 131 13.18 11.38 1.46
N SER A 132 12.55 11.31 0.29
CA SER A 132 11.11 11.13 0.14
C SER A 132 10.66 9.86 0.87
N ALA A 133 11.21 8.70 0.51
CA ALA A 133 10.84 7.41 1.07
C ALA A 133 11.05 7.28 2.59
N ALA A 134 11.97 8.06 3.17
CA ALA A 134 12.28 8.07 4.60
C ALA A 134 11.63 9.23 5.38
N SER A 135 10.84 10.08 4.72
CA SER A 135 10.19 11.22 5.38
C SER A 135 9.19 10.77 6.46
N ASP A 136 9.28 11.39 7.64
CA ASP A 136 8.39 11.07 8.76
C ASP A 136 7.02 11.74 8.63
N MET A 137 6.02 11.14 9.28
CA MET A 137 4.66 11.66 9.39
C MET A 137 4.48 12.36 10.74
N THR A 138 3.55 13.32 10.81
CA THR A 138 3.13 13.87 12.10
C THR A 138 2.44 12.82 12.96
N GLN A 139 2.40 13.03 14.28
CA GLN A 139 1.74 12.10 15.20
C GLN A 139 0.25 11.93 14.86
N ASP A 140 -0.45 13.02 14.53
CA ASP A 140 -1.86 12.99 14.14
C ASP A 140 -2.09 12.16 12.87
N GLU A 141 -1.18 12.24 11.90
CA GLU A 141 -1.22 11.42 10.68
C GLU A 141 -0.94 9.94 10.97
N LYS A 142 0.00 9.63 11.87
CA LYS A 142 0.27 8.27 12.34
C LYS A 142 -0.97 7.67 13.00
N GLU A 143 -1.64 8.41 13.87
CA GLU A 143 -2.85 7.97 14.57
C GLU A 143 -4.05 7.78 13.63
N ALA A 144 -4.24 8.72 12.69
CA ALA A 144 -5.30 8.60 11.67
C ALA A 144 -5.08 7.38 10.77
N LEU A 145 -3.83 7.19 10.29
CA LEU A 145 -3.47 6.03 9.49
C LEU A 145 -3.67 4.73 10.27
N TYR A 146 -3.19 4.67 11.52
CA TYR A 146 -3.33 3.50 12.39
C TYR A 146 -4.81 3.14 12.57
N THR A 147 -5.65 4.13 12.85
CA THR A 147 -7.08 3.91 13.05
C THR A 147 -7.75 3.35 11.80
N LEU A 148 -7.44 3.89 10.62
CA LEU A 148 -7.98 3.38 9.36
C LEU A 148 -7.40 2.00 9.00
N SER A 149 -6.12 1.73 9.26
CA SER A 149 -5.53 0.40 9.00
C SER A 149 -6.13 -0.70 9.88
N ARG A 150 -6.65 -0.35 11.07
CA ARG A 150 -7.34 -1.31 11.92
C ARG A 150 -8.62 -1.86 11.27
N PHE A 151 -9.35 -1.04 10.51
CA PHE A 151 -10.57 -1.49 9.83
C PHE A 151 -10.30 -2.57 8.78
N GLN A 152 -9.11 -2.59 8.17
CA GLN A 152 -8.69 -3.66 7.24
C GLN A 152 -8.59 -5.04 7.91
N GLN A 153 -8.28 -5.07 9.21
CA GLN A 153 -8.16 -6.31 9.96
C GLN A 153 -9.49 -6.76 10.59
N MET A 154 -10.54 -5.93 10.49
CA MET A 154 -11.84 -6.19 11.11
C MET A 154 -12.79 -6.88 10.14
N ALA A 155 -13.49 -7.91 10.63
CA ALA A 155 -14.53 -8.58 9.87
C ALA A 155 -15.76 -7.65 9.70
N PRO A 156 -16.51 -7.77 8.59
CA PRO A 156 -17.76 -7.03 8.41
C PRO A 156 -18.71 -7.18 9.59
N GLY A 157 -19.37 -6.09 9.99
CA GLY A 157 -20.34 -6.09 11.11
C GLY A 157 -19.72 -6.02 12.51
N THR A 158 -18.39 -5.97 12.63
CA THR A 158 -17.69 -5.91 13.94
C THR A 158 -17.28 -4.50 14.37
N GLY A 159 -17.57 -3.47 13.56
CA GLY A 159 -17.37 -2.07 13.93
C GLY A 159 -18.25 -1.66 15.11
N ALA A 160 -17.79 -0.69 15.91
CA ALA A 160 -18.49 -0.24 17.11
C ALA A 160 -19.82 0.49 16.80
N ASN A 161 -19.97 0.99 15.57
CA ASN A 161 -21.16 1.69 15.09
C ASN A 161 -21.34 1.46 13.58
N GLN A 162 -22.42 2.01 13.00
CA GLN A 162 -22.72 1.87 11.58
C GLN A 162 -21.65 2.51 10.66
N GLU A 163 -21.03 3.60 11.10
CA GLU A 163 -20.04 4.36 10.31
C GLU A 163 -18.72 3.60 10.22
N GLU A 164 -18.25 3.01 11.32
CA GLU A 164 -17.11 2.09 11.30
C GLU A 164 -17.38 0.87 10.43
N ASN A 165 -18.59 0.29 10.49
CA ASN A 165 -18.94 -0.84 9.63
C ASN A 165 -18.94 -0.46 8.15
N LEU A 166 -19.30 0.78 7.80
CA LEU A 166 -19.20 1.27 6.44
C LEU A 166 -17.74 1.42 5.99
N LEU A 167 -16.85 1.92 6.85
CA LEU A 167 -15.42 2.01 6.55
C LEU A 167 -14.79 0.61 6.39
N ILE A 168 -15.15 -0.35 7.24
CA ILE A 168 -14.71 -1.76 7.13
C ILE A 168 -15.15 -2.37 5.79
N ALA A 169 -16.37 -2.07 5.36
CA ALA A 169 -16.89 -2.54 4.07
C ALA A 169 -16.12 -1.91 2.89
N ILE A 170 -15.86 -0.60 2.93
CA ILE A 170 -15.01 0.07 1.94
C ILE A 170 -13.60 -0.55 1.92
N ASP A 171 -13.00 -0.81 3.08
CA ASP A 171 -11.70 -1.49 3.15
C ASP A 171 -11.73 -2.88 2.48
N LEU A 172 -12.79 -3.66 2.69
CA LEU A 172 -12.98 -4.98 2.07
C LEU A 172 -13.18 -4.94 0.57
N GLU A 173 -14.02 -4.03 0.10
CA GLU A 173 -14.24 -3.78 -1.33
C GLU A 173 -12.91 -3.48 -2.02
N TYR A 174 -12.13 -2.52 -1.49
CA TYR A 174 -10.88 -2.11 -2.12
C TYR A 174 -9.75 -3.12 -1.93
N GLU A 175 -9.78 -3.95 -0.89
CA GLU A 175 -8.89 -5.12 -0.78
C GLU A 175 -9.19 -6.12 -1.90
N TYR A 176 -10.46 -6.45 -2.13
CA TYR A 176 -10.86 -7.32 -3.24
C TYR A 176 -10.41 -6.73 -4.59
N LYS A 177 -10.71 -5.45 -4.85
CA LYS A 177 -10.31 -4.75 -6.09
C LYS A 177 -8.79 -4.76 -6.29
N ALA A 178 -8.01 -4.60 -5.21
CA ALA A 178 -6.54 -4.63 -5.29
C ALA A 178 -6.00 -6.03 -5.58
N LEU A 179 -6.54 -7.08 -4.94
CA LEU A 179 -6.15 -8.47 -5.21
C LEU A 179 -6.51 -8.90 -6.65
N HIS A 180 -7.62 -8.39 -7.17
CA HIS A 180 -8.17 -8.75 -8.48
C HIS A 180 -7.92 -7.69 -9.55
N LEU A 181 -6.92 -6.83 -9.35
CA LEU A 181 -6.44 -5.86 -10.35
C LEU A 181 -6.30 -6.51 -11.73
N GLY A 182 -5.92 -7.80 -11.78
CA GLY A 182 -6.20 -8.66 -12.92
C GLY A 182 -5.60 -8.11 -14.21
N LEU A 183 -4.30 -7.84 -14.17
CA LEU A 183 -3.52 -7.28 -15.27
C LEU A 183 -2.46 -8.30 -15.74
N PRO A 184 -2.88 -9.41 -16.37
CA PRO A 184 -1.93 -10.31 -17.01
C PRO A 184 -1.18 -9.54 -18.10
N ASN A 185 0.15 -9.64 -18.11
CA ASN A 185 1.06 -8.95 -19.05
C ASN A 185 1.22 -7.43 -18.89
N ALA A 186 0.61 -6.79 -17.89
CA ALA A 186 0.88 -5.38 -17.62
C ALA A 186 2.29 -5.17 -17.06
N SER A 187 2.92 -4.07 -17.48
CA SER A 187 4.20 -3.64 -16.91
C SER A 187 4.06 -3.38 -15.40
N LEU A 188 5.16 -3.46 -14.66
CA LEU A 188 5.17 -3.12 -13.23
C LEU A 188 4.66 -1.68 -13.00
N ILE A 189 4.96 -0.76 -13.92
CA ILE A 189 4.53 0.63 -13.83
C ILE A 189 3.05 0.78 -14.07
N GLU A 190 2.50 0.07 -15.05
CA GLU A 190 1.06 0.07 -15.24
C GLU A 190 0.31 -0.50 -14.03
N LYS A 191 0.78 -1.64 -13.47
CA LYS A 191 0.19 -2.24 -12.26
C LYS A 191 0.22 -1.25 -11.09
N ARG A 192 1.36 -0.60 -10.90
CA ARG A 192 1.59 0.38 -9.85
C ARG A 192 0.73 1.64 -10.02
N THR A 193 0.63 2.16 -11.23
CA THR A 193 -0.23 3.30 -11.56
C THR A 193 -1.69 2.98 -11.24
N LYS A 194 -2.20 1.82 -11.68
CA LYS A 194 -3.57 1.38 -11.38
C LYS A 194 -3.79 1.12 -9.89
N GLN A 195 -2.78 0.67 -9.14
CA GLN A 195 -2.84 0.63 -7.66
C GLN A 195 -2.96 2.02 -7.03
N CYS A 196 -2.20 3.02 -7.53
CA CYS A 196 -2.35 4.41 -7.07
C CYS A 196 -3.75 4.95 -7.34
N VAL A 197 -4.30 4.67 -8.53
CA VAL A 197 -5.67 5.05 -8.91
C VAL A 197 -6.70 4.42 -7.97
N LEU A 198 -6.60 3.11 -7.68
CA LEU A 198 -7.51 2.46 -6.73
C LEU A 198 -7.43 3.08 -5.32
N LYS A 199 -6.23 3.45 -4.86
CA LYS A 199 -6.08 4.13 -3.57
C LYS A 199 -6.72 5.53 -3.58
N MET A 200 -6.59 6.27 -4.68
CA MET A 200 -7.24 7.59 -4.84
C MET A 200 -8.77 7.45 -4.83
N ASP A 201 -9.29 6.46 -5.55
CA ASP A 201 -10.72 6.17 -5.58
C ASP A 201 -11.26 5.77 -4.21
N LYS A 202 -10.53 4.93 -3.48
CA LYS A 202 -10.84 4.57 -2.09
C LYS A 202 -10.94 5.80 -1.19
N LEU A 203 -9.97 6.71 -1.28
CA LEU A 203 -10.00 7.95 -0.50
C LEU A 203 -11.25 8.77 -0.83
N LYS A 204 -11.55 8.94 -2.12
CA LYS A 204 -12.75 9.66 -2.56
C LYS A 204 -14.04 9.02 -2.05
N THR A 205 -14.14 7.68 -2.05
CA THR A 205 -15.27 6.96 -1.46
C THR A 205 -15.36 7.22 0.04
N MET A 206 -14.24 7.14 0.78
CA MET A 206 -14.20 7.43 2.23
C MET A 206 -14.63 8.87 2.54
N GLU A 207 -14.13 9.86 1.81
CA GLU A 207 -14.51 11.26 1.99
C GLU A 207 -15.99 11.50 1.68
N SER A 208 -16.52 10.87 0.63
CA SER A 208 -17.93 10.97 0.25
C SER A 208 -18.86 10.41 1.33
N VAL A 209 -18.51 9.29 1.97
CA VAL A 209 -19.33 8.73 3.05
C VAL A 209 -19.15 9.52 4.36
N ALA A 210 -17.93 9.98 4.64
CA ALA A 210 -17.61 10.76 5.84
C ALA A 210 -18.41 12.06 5.92
N ALA A 211 -18.75 12.67 4.77
CA ALA A 211 -19.61 13.84 4.70
C ALA A 211 -20.98 13.65 5.38
N GLN A 212 -21.43 12.39 5.54
CA GLN A 212 -22.73 12.04 6.12
C GLN A 212 -22.63 11.54 7.57
N PHE A 213 -21.42 11.33 8.10
CA PHE A 213 -21.22 10.80 9.45
C PHE A 213 -21.76 11.77 10.52
N GLN A 214 -22.15 11.22 11.65
CA GLN A 214 -22.44 11.95 12.88
C GLN A 214 -21.24 11.89 13.84
N ASN A 215 -20.36 10.88 13.71
CA ASN A 215 -19.12 10.81 14.47
C ASN A 215 -18.08 11.80 13.93
N GLU A 216 -17.95 12.94 14.62
CA GLU A 216 -16.97 13.97 14.28
C GLU A 216 -15.52 13.51 14.39
N GLU A 217 -15.22 12.55 15.28
CA GLU A 217 -13.87 11.98 15.41
C GLU A 217 -13.49 11.20 14.15
N LEU A 218 -14.38 10.34 13.63
CA LEU A 218 -14.14 9.60 12.39
C LEU A 218 -14.00 10.52 11.17
N LYS A 219 -14.79 11.61 11.11
CA LYS A 219 -14.60 12.65 10.08
C LYS A 219 -13.21 13.26 10.14
N GLN A 220 -12.78 13.65 11.34
CA GLN A 220 -11.47 14.26 11.53
C GLN A 220 -10.33 13.30 11.16
N ILE A 221 -10.45 12.02 11.51
CA ILE A 221 -9.50 10.98 11.11
C ILE A 221 -9.38 10.89 9.58
N ILE A 222 -10.51 10.86 8.87
CA ILE A 222 -10.52 10.78 7.40
C ILE A 222 -9.93 12.05 6.78
N GLN A 223 -10.24 13.23 7.32
CA GLN A 223 -9.67 14.51 6.85
C GLN A 223 -8.16 14.59 7.08
N THR A 224 -7.68 14.19 8.27
CA THR A 224 -6.25 14.13 8.59
C THR A 224 -5.54 13.14 7.67
N TYR A 225 -6.14 11.97 7.43
CA TYR A 225 -5.64 11.01 6.46
C TYR A 225 -5.57 11.61 5.05
N ALA A 226 -6.64 12.25 4.57
CA ALA A 226 -6.71 12.84 3.23
C ALA A 226 -5.60 13.89 3.00
N LYS A 227 -5.34 14.74 4.00
CA LYS A 227 -4.34 15.83 3.90
C LYS A 227 -2.93 15.34 3.55
N GLY A 228 -2.50 14.22 4.11
CA GLY A 228 -1.18 13.63 3.86
C GLY A 228 -1.16 12.58 2.74
N PHE A 229 -2.28 12.35 2.05
CA PHE A 229 -2.44 11.17 1.20
C PHE A 229 -1.49 11.14 0.00
N ASP A 230 -1.37 12.24 -0.74
CA ASP A 230 -0.48 12.30 -1.91
C ASP A 230 0.98 12.15 -1.55
N ALA A 231 1.40 12.78 -0.44
CA ALA A 231 2.74 12.61 0.09
C ALA A 231 3.01 11.13 0.38
N ARG A 232 2.09 10.41 1.02
CA ARG A 232 2.26 8.97 1.30
C ARG A 232 2.27 8.11 0.04
N LEU A 233 1.48 8.45 -0.98
CA LEU A 233 1.57 7.79 -2.29
C LEU A 233 2.94 8.01 -2.92
N ALA A 234 3.46 9.24 -2.85
CA ALA A 234 4.76 9.64 -3.40
C ALA A 234 5.94 9.01 -2.64
N GLN A 235 5.81 8.79 -1.33
CA GLN A 235 6.75 8.02 -0.52
C GLN A 235 6.73 6.54 -0.93
N SER A 236 5.53 5.96 -1.14
CA SER A 236 5.35 4.55 -1.50
C SER A 236 5.88 4.23 -2.90
N TRP A 237 5.44 4.98 -3.92
CA TRP A 237 6.34 5.83 -4.69
C TRP A 237 7.85 5.51 -4.79
N ASP A 238 8.62 6.39 -4.20
CA ASP A 238 10.06 6.27 -4.21
C ASP A 238 10.54 4.99 -3.51
N MET A 239 9.88 4.54 -2.44
CA MET A 239 10.23 3.30 -1.73
C MET A 239 10.19 2.05 -2.62
N ALA A 240 9.20 1.91 -3.51
CA ALA A 240 9.15 0.74 -4.39
C ALA A 240 10.27 0.75 -5.44
N ASP A 241 10.73 1.95 -5.86
CA ASP A 241 11.89 2.08 -6.74
C ASP A 241 13.17 1.66 -6.01
N LEU A 242 13.32 2.09 -4.75
CA LEU A 242 14.44 1.72 -3.89
C LEU A 242 14.46 0.22 -3.57
N ASN A 243 13.30 -0.39 -3.30
CA ASN A 243 13.16 -1.85 -3.16
C ASN A 243 13.48 -2.60 -4.46
N GLY A 244 13.46 -1.94 -5.62
CA GLY A 244 14.00 -2.47 -6.86
C GLY A 244 15.50 -2.80 -6.75
N LEU A 245 16.26 -1.99 -6.01
CA LEU A 245 17.69 -2.22 -5.76
C LEU A 245 17.91 -3.37 -4.77
N ALA A 246 17.20 -3.36 -3.64
CA ALA A 246 17.33 -4.39 -2.61
C ALA A 246 17.00 -5.79 -3.13
N ASN A 247 15.99 -5.90 -4.00
CA ASN A 247 15.51 -7.18 -4.53
C ASN A 247 16.25 -7.60 -5.83
N GLY A 248 17.35 -6.94 -6.19
CA GLY A 248 18.16 -7.27 -7.37
C GLY A 248 17.49 -6.99 -8.73
N ARG A 249 16.34 -6.31 -8.77
CA ARG A 249 15.67 -5.90 -10.02
C ARG A 249 16.42 -4.76 -10.71
N LYS A 250 17.13 -3.94 -9.94
CA LYS A 250 18.05 -2.90 -10.40
C LYS A 250 19.40 -3.15 -9.76
N LYS A 251 20.47 -3.05 -10.55
CA LYS A 251 21.84 -3.20 -10.04
C LYS A 251 22.31 -1.84 -9.50
N PRO A 252 22.79 -1.76 -8.25
CA PRO A 252 23.45 -0.56 -7.75
C PRO A 252 24.63 -0.16 -8.65
N VAL A 253 24.75 1.13 -8.96
CA VAL A 253 25.83 1.64 -9.84
C VAL A 253 26.92 2.42 -9.09
N ASN A 254 26.72 2.72 -7.81
CA ASN A 254 27.67 3.44 -6.96
C ASN A 254 27.58 3.00 -5.48
N ALA A 255 28.54 3.43 -4.67
CA ALA A 255 28.64 3.06 -3.26
C ALA A 255 27.45 3.54 -2.40
N VAL A 256 26.81 4.65 -2.77
CA VAL A 256 25.64 5.19 -2.07
C VAL A 256 24.43 4.28 -2.29
N GLU A 257 24.18 3.88 -3.54
CA GLU A 257 23.12 2.94 -3.90
C GLU A 257 23.34 1.56 -3.28
N GLU A 258 24.58 1.06 -3.25
CA GLU A 258 24.91 -0.19 -2.57
C GLU A 258 24.59 -0.13 -1.08
N LYS A 259 24.89 1.01 -0.43
CA LYS A 259 24.60 1.21 0.98
C LYS A 259 23.10 1.31 1.24
N VAL A 260 22.34 2.02 0.40
CA VAL A 260 20.86 2.04 0.49
C VAL A 260 20.29 0.64 0.32
N ALA A 261 20.71 -0.10 -0.71
CA ALA A 261 20.25 -1.48 -0.94
C ALA A 261 20.55 -2.38 0.26
N SER A 262 21.74 -2.25 0.86
CA SER A 262 22.12 -3.00 2.07
C SER A 262 21.24 -2.64 3.28
N ILE A 263 20.95 -1.36 3.52
CA ILE A 263 20.05 -0.93 4.60
C ILE A 263 18.67 -1.57 4.37
N LEU A 264 18.09 -1.41 3.18
CA LEU A 264 16.78 -1.95 2.86
C LEU A 264 16.71 -3.47 3.05
N LEU A 265 17.73 -4.22 2.61
CA LEU A 265 17.79 -5.66 2.77
C LEU A 265 17.85 -6.08 4.26
N ILE A 266 18.71 -5.45 5.06
CA ILE A 266 18.82 -5.72 6.51
C ILE A 266 17.46 -5.56 7.20
N TYR A 267 16.73 -4.51 6.86
CA TYR A 267 15.43 -4.24 7.47
C TYR A 267 14.31 -5.13 6.92
N GLN A 268 14.39 -5.59 5.68
CA GLN A 268 13.53 -6.66 5.16
C GLN A 268 13.75 -7.97 5.93
N ASP A 269 15.01 -8.34 6.20
CA ASP A 269 15.36 -9.53 6.98
C ASP A 269 14.85 -9.42 8.43
N LYS A 270 15.06 -8.28 9.10
CA LYS A 270 14.52 -8.02 10.46
C LYS A 270 13.00 -8.21 10.52
N LEU A 271 12.26 -7.75 9.51
CA LEU A 271 10.80 -7.89 9.44
C LEU A 271 10.37 -9.33 9.14
N SER A 272 11.12 -10.04 8.29
CA SER A 272 10.93 -11.47 8.04
C SER A 272 11.13 -12.28 9.32
N ASP A 273 12.20 -12.00 10.07
CA ASP A 273 12.48 -12.64 11.36
C ASP A 273 11.38 -12.34 12.39
N LEU A 274 10.89 -11.10 12.45
CA LEU A 274 9.78 -10.73 13.32
C LEU A 274 8.50 -11.51 12.96
N THR A 275 8.23 -11.64 11.66
CA THR A 275 7.08 -12.41 11.15
C THR A 275 7.19 -13.89 11.49
N GLN A 276 8.39 -14.47 11.35
CA GLN A 276 8.66 -15.86 11.70
C GLN A 276 8.48 -16.10 13.20
N GLN A 277 8.98 -15.20 14.05
CA GLN A 277 8.79 -15.27 15.51
C GLN A 277 7.31 -15.21 15.89
N PHE A 278 6.52 -14.33 15.26
CA PHE A 278 5.07 -14.31 15.46
C PHE A 278 4.43 -15.65 15.12
N ILE A 279 4.73 -16.20 13.94
CA ILE A 279 4.17 -17.48 13.49
C ILE A 279 4.55 -18.61 14.44
N GLU A 280 5.75 -18.60 15.00
CA GLU A 280 6.22 -19.60 15.95
C GLU A 280 5.58 -19.47 17.32
N GLU A 281 5.36 -18.26 17.82
CA GLU A 281 4.64 -18.03 19.09
C GLU A 281 3.14 -18.39 18.99
N GLU A 282 2.54 -18.27 17.81
CA GLU A 282 1.14 -18.64 17.54
C GLU A 282 0.96 -20.12 17.16
N LYS A 283 2.05 -20.92 17.12
CA LYS A 283 1.93 -22.38 16.92
C LYS A 283 1.35 -23.03 18.19
N PRO A 284 0.27 -23.80 18.05
CA PRO A 284 -0.43 -24.46 19.16
C PRO A 284 0.31 -25.66 19.74
#